data_AF-A0A2V5QKB0-F1
#
_entry.id   AF-A0A2V5QKB0-F1
#
_cell.length_a   1.000
_cell.length_b   1.000
_cell.length_c   1.000
_cell.angle_alpha   90.00
_cell.angle_beta   90.00
_cell.angle_gamma   90.00
#
_symmetry.space_group_name_H-M   'P 1'
#
loop_
_entity.id
_entity.type
_entity.pdbx_description
1 polymer ?
#
loop_
_entity_poly.entity_id
_entity_poly.type
_entity_poly.pdbx_seq_one_letter_code
_entity_poly.pdbx_strand_id
1 'polypeptide(L)'
;GTANDFATGCGIPPDPEEALALCMEREGVPIDLGKANKRWFLNAASIGFGAEVTANTPSELKRLLGHAAYTLMAAILGTNLRHHQGRLILPDREIAGRGPVAIVGNGRQTGGGVQVAPRAHIDDGLLDVLVVREIPAMALLAAARELQELSPDGEYISYWQTPWAEVRTEEAIPVNLDGEPVRFSSVRYEAVPRAIRLIVPPNCPLLSATVK
;
A
#
# COMPACT_ATOMS: atom_id res chain seq x y z
N GLY A 1 -6.62 18.59 2.32
CA GLY A 1 -5.15 18.71 2.36
C GLY A 1 -4.57 18.47 0.98
N THR A 2 -3.25 18.51 0.83
CA THR A 2 -2.60 18.41 -0.49
C THR A 2 -2.60 17.00 -1.08
N ALA A 3 -2.39 15.96 -0.26
CA ALA A 3 -2.33 14.57 -0.76
C ALA A 3 -3.72 13.91 -0.81
N ASN A 4 -4.47 13.92 0.31
CA ASN A 4 -5.83 13.37 0.42
C ASN A 4 -6.00 11.95 -0.15
N ASP A 5 -4.93 11.13 -0.20
CA ASP A 5 -4.89 9.87 -0.95
C ASP A 5 -6.03 8.90 -0.59
N PHE A 6 -6.31 8.77 0.72
CA PHE A 6 -7.38 7.91 1.22
C PHE A 6 -8.77 8.41 0.79
N ALA A 7 -9.04 9.71 0.93
CA ALA A 7 -10.32 10.31 0.56
C ALA A 7 -10.55 10.17 -0.95
N THR A 8 -9.52 10.43 -1.76
CA THR A 8 -9.52 10.21 -3.20
C THR A 8 -9.78 8.74 -3.54
N GLY A 9 -9.16 7.81 -2.81
CA GLY A 9 -9.38 6.37 -2.98
C GLY A 9 -10.82 5.93 -2.66
N CYS A 10 -11.45 6.57 -1.67
CA CYS A 10 -12.86 6.36 -1.32
C CYS A 10 -13.83 7.02 -2.33
N GLY A 11 -13.33 7.84 -3.25
CA GLY A 11 -14.15 8.65 -4.14
C GLY A 11 -14.85 9.82 -3.44
N ILE A 12 -14.38 10.23 -2.25
CA ILE A 12 -14.93 11.39 -1.55
C ILE A 12 -14.67 12.64 -2.41
N PRO A 13 -15.68 13.52 -2.59
CA PRO A 13 -15.51 14.74 -3.36
C PRO A 13 -14.34 15.59 -2.85
N PRO A 14 -13.50 16.14 -3.75
CA PRO A 14 -12.42 17.04 -3.35
C PRO A 14 -12.94 18.40 -2.90
N ASP A 15 -14.16 18.78 -3.32
CA ASP A 15 -14.84 19.98 -2.88
C ASP A 15 -15.35 19.82 -1.43
N PRO A 16 -14.96 20.72 -0.50
CA PRO A 16 -15.36 20.61 0.90
C PRO A 16 -16.87 20.73 1.14
N GLU A 17 -17.61 21.49 0.33
CA GLU A 17 -19.06 21.64 0.49
C GLU A 17 -19.78 20.36 0.07
N GLU A 18 -19.36 19.75 -1.04
CA GLU A 18 -19.87 18.43 -1.47
C GLU A 18 -19.55 17.32 -0.45
N ALA A 19 -18.34 17.32 0.11
CA ALA A 19 -17.96 16.37 1.15
C ALA A 19 -18.76 16.58 2.45
N LEU A 20 -19.07 17.83 2.81
CA LEU A 20 -19.93 18.15 3.95
C LEU A 20 -21.37 17.69 3.72
N ALA A 21 -21.92 17.90 2.51
CA ALA A 21 -23.25 17.42 2.16
C ALA A 21 -23.36 15.89 2.31
N LEU A 22 -22.34 15.15 1.87
CA LEU A 22 -22.26 13.71 2.08
C LEU A 22 -22.37 13.32 3.56
N CYS A 23 -21.72 14.08 4.47
CA CYS A 23 -21.79 13.84 5.91
C CYS A 23 -23.19 14.06 6.52
N MET A 24 -24.00 14.92 5.91
CA MET A 24 -25.35 15.24 6.38
C MET A 24 -26.40 14.25 5.86
N GLU A 25 -26.14 13.64 4.70
CA GLU A 25 -27.11 12.79 3.99
C GLU A 25 -26.93 11.30 4.27
N ARG A 26 -25.78 10.88 4.82
CA ARG A 26 -25.39 9.46 4.87
C ARG A 26 -24.93 9.04 6.25
N GLU A 27 -25.22 7.78 6.58
CA GLU A 27 -24.65 7.13 7.74
C GLU A 27 -23.27 6.54 7.43
N GLY A 28 -22.42 6.49 8.45
CA GLY A 28 -21.11 5.85 8.34
C GLY A 28 -21.24 4.33 8.25
N VAL A 29 -20.46 3.72 7.35
CA VAL A 29 -20.30 2.27 7.24
C VAL A 29 -19.12 1.82 8.09
N PRO A 30 -19.17 0.61 8.68
CA PRO A 30 -18.02 0.09 9.41
C PRO A 30 -16.88 -0.19 8.43
N ILE A 31 -15.68 0.28 8.76
CA ILE A 31 -14.46 0.05 7.98
C ILE A 31 -13.34 -0.47 8.87
N ASP A 32 -12.41 -1.16 8.24
CA ASP A 32 -11.23 -1.74 8.82
C ASP A 32 -10.13 -0.68 8.95
N LEU A 33 -9.29 -0.83 9.97
CA LEU A 33 -8.09 -0.04 10.13
C LEU A 33 -6.87 -0.95 10.20
N GLY A 34 -5.77 -0.47 9.63
CA GLY A 34 -4.47 -1.07 9.83
C GLY A 34 -3.91 -0.73 11.21
N LYS A 35 -3.26 -1.70 11.84
CA LYS A 35 -2.56 -1.51 13.11
C LYS A 35 -1.12 -1.99 13.00
N ALA A 36 -0.18 -1.11 13.25
CA ALA A 36 1.25 -1.39 13.32
C ALA A 36 1.68 -1.39 14.80
N ASN A 37 1.81 -2.57 15.41
CA ASN A 37 1.99 -2.75 16.85
C ASN A 37 0.89 -2.03 17.67
N LYS A 38 1.22 -0.88 18.28
CA LYS A 38 0.28 -0.04 19.06
C LYS A 38 -0.21 1.19 18.30
N ARG A 39 0.28 1.42 17.08
CA ARG A 39 -0.07 2.57 16.25
C ARG A 39 -1.10 2.16 15.19
N TRP A 40 -1.93 3.11 14.79
CA TRP A 40 -2.97 2.90 13.78
C TRP A 40 -2.59 3.60 12.49
N PHE A 41 -3.04 3.06 11.37
CA PHE A 41 -3.03 3.72 10.07
C PHE A 41 -4.33 3.39 9.34
N LEU A 42 -4.85 4.37 8.63
CA LEU A 42 -6.06 4.32 7.83
C LEU A 42 -5.77 3.87 6.41
N ASN A 43 -4.66 4.34 5.82
CA ASN A 43 -4.42 4.17 4.39
C ASN A 43 -3.27 3.21 4.09
N ALA A 44 -2.03 3.57 4.44
CA ALA A 44 -0.88 2.76 4.12
C ALA A 44 0.28 2.94 5.10
N ALA A 45 1.00 1.84 5.29
CA ALA A 45 2.33 1.84 5.87
C ALA A 45 3.38 1.56 4.79
N SER A 46 4.48 2.31 4.77
CA SER A 46 5.61 2.06 3.86
C SER A 46 6.90 1.85 4.63
N ILE A 47 7.67 0.86 4.21
CA ILE A 47 8.90 0.41 4.87
C ILE A 47 10.05 0.49 3.86
N GLY A 48 11.16 1.13 4.22
CA GLY A 48 12.37 1.13 3.39
C GLY A 48 12.35 2.06 2.15
N PHE A 49 11.27 2.82 1.95
CA PHE A 49 11.25 3.93 0.99
C PHE A 49 12.01 5.13 1.59
N GLY A 50 13.21 5.38 1.09
CA GLY A 50 13.95 6.62 1.39
C GLY A 50 13.29 7.85 0.76
N ALA A 51 13.56 9.03 1.31
CA ALA A 51 13.04 10.31 0.81
C ALA A 51 13.76 10.82 -0.47
N GLU A 52 14.74 10.09 -1.00
CA GLU A 52 15.47 10.50 -2.21
C GLU A 52 14.83 9.92 -3.46
N VAL A 53 14.35 10.83 -4.32
CA VAL A 53 13.80 10.49 -5.62
C VAL A 53 14.89 10.58 -6.70
N THR A 54 15.22 9.46 -7.34
CA THR A 54 16.07 9.39 -8.54
C THR A 54 15.21 9.17 -9.77
N ALA A 55 14.92 10.23 -10.53
CA ALA A 55 14.12 10.13 -11.74
C ALA A 55 14.89 9.41 -12.87
N ASN A 56 14.41 8.23 -13.29
CA ASN A 56 14.57 7.69 -14.65
C ASN A 56 13.73 6.41 -14.80
N THR A 57 12.61 6.47 -15.52
CA THR A 57 11.86 5.28 -15.93
C THR A 57 11.77 5.25 -17.46
N PRO A 58 12.17 4.14 -18.12
CA PRO A 58 12.09 4.03 -19.56
C PRO A 58 10.65 4.19 -20.07
N SER A 59 10.46 5.02 -21.10
CA SER A 59 9.15 5.30 -21.72
C SER A 59 8.51 4.05 -22.36
N GLU A 60 9.32 3.05 -22.70
CA GLU A 60 8.90 1.77 -23.28
C GLU A 60 7.99 0.96 -22.34
N LEU A 61 8.19 1.08 -21.01
CA LEU A 61 7.36 0.41 -20.01
C LEU A 61 5.92 0.93 -20.01
N LYS A 62 5.70 2.21 -20.34
CA LYS A 62 4.37 2.84 -20.32
C LYS A 62 3.39 2.20 -21.31
N ARG A 63 3.88 1.66 -22.43
CA ARG A 63 3.04 1.01 -23.44
C ARG A 63 2.60 -0.40 -23.03
N LEU A 64 3.43 -1.06 -22.21
CA LEU A 64 3.22 -2.42 -21.73
C LEU A 64 2.42 -2.45 -20.42
N LEU A 65 2.56 -1.40 -19.61
CA LEU A 65 1.90 -1.25 -18.33
C LEU A 65 0.67 -0.36 -18.46
N GLY A 66 -0.43 -0.73 -17.80
CA GLY A 66 -1.51 0.22 -17.52
C GLY A 66 -0.97 1.43 -16.74
N HIS A 67 -1.69 2.56 -16.79
CA HIS A 67 -1.23 3.81 -16.16
C HIS A 67 -0.84 3.64 -14.68
N ALA A 68 -1.62 2.87 -13.90
CA ALA A 68 -1.36 2.60 -12.49
C ALA A 68 -0.04 1.84 -12.26
N ALA A 69 0.16 0.71 -12.97
CA ALA A 69 1.37 -0.10 -12.84
C ALA A 69 2.62 0.66 -13.30
N TYR A 70 2.51 1.50 -14.35
CA TYR A 70 3.60 2.35 -14.79
C TYR A 70 4.00 3.38 -13.72
N THR A 71 3.01 4.07 -13.15
CA THR A 71 3.27 5.09 -12.11
C THR A 71 3.91 4.48 -10.86
N LEU A 72 3.45 3.30 -10.44
CA LEU A 72 4.07 2.59 -9.32
C LEU A 72 5.48 2.12 -9.65
N MET A 73 5.72 1.52 -10.82
CA MET A 73 7.07 1.14 -11.23
C MET A 73 8.00 2.35 -11.29
N ALA A 74 7.50 3.48 -11.78
CA ALA A 74 8.25 4.73 -11.81
C ALA A 74 8.55 5.27 -10.40
N ALA A 75 7.63 5.13 -9.45
CA ALA A 75 7.89 5.47 -8.05
C ALA A 75 8.93 4.53 -7.41
N ILE A 76 8.85 3.23 -7.69
CA ILE A 76 9.80 2.21 -7.20
C ILE A 76 11.21 2.53 -7.70
N LEU A 77 11.42 2.62 -9.01
CA LEU A 77 12.72 2.97 -9.62
C LEU A 77 13.14 4.40 -9.29
N GLY A 78 12.13 5.23 -9.09
CA GLY A 78 12.24 6.61 -8.67
C GLY A 78 12.76 6.76 -7.25
N THR A 79 12.81 5.71 -6.42
CA THR A 79 13.21 5.84 -5.02
C THR A 79 14.51 5.07 -4.76
N ASN A 80 15.38 5.66 -3.94
CA ASN A 80 16.58 4.96 -3.47
C ASN A 80 16.17 3.92 -2.40
N LEU A 81 15.73 2.75 -2.87
CA LEU A 81 15.27 1.65 -2.03
C LEU A 81 16.42 1.07 -1.21
N ARG A 82 16.36 1.27 0.11
CA ARG A 82 17.31 0.65 1.03
C ARG A 82 16.82 -0.75 1.37
N HIS A 83 17.47 -1.75 0.79
CA HIS A 83 17.23 -3.14 1.10
C HIS A 83 17.84 -3.48 2.46
N HIS A 84 16.99 -3.72 3.45
CA HIS A 84 17.39 -4.16 4.77
C HIS A 84 17.36 -5.69 4.85
N GLN A 85 18.27 -6.28 5.63
CA GLN A 85 18.17 -7.70 5.98
C GLN A 85 17.03 -7.89 6.98
N GLY A 86 16.19 -8.87 6.71
CA GLY A 86 15.06 -9.15 7.56
C GLY A 86 14.23 -10.34 7.11
N ARG A 87 13.07 -10.43 7.74
CA ARG A 87 12.06 -11.46 7.51
C ARG A 87 10.70 -10.81 7.40
N LEU A 88 9.94 -11.24 6.40
CA LEU A 88 8.50 -11.03 6.31
C LEU A 88 7.82 -12.35 6.68
N ILE A 89 6.99 -12.30 7.71
CA ILE A 89 6.23 -13.44 8.21
C ILE A 89 4.76 -13.18 7.88
N LEU A 90 4.13 -14.14 7.24
CA LEU A 90 2.72 -14.18 6.85
C LEU A 90 2.06 -15.40 7.52
N PRO A 91 0.72 -15.54 7.50
CA PRO A 91 0.04 -16.67 8.10
C PRO A 91 0.50 -18.04 7.60
N ASP A 92 0.82 -18.14 6.31
CA ASP A 92 1.12 -19.38 5.59
C ASP A 92 2.60 -19.52 5.19
N ARG A 93 3.41 -18.46 5.35
CA ARG A 93 4.81 -18.45 4.86
C ARG A 93 5.71 -17.48 5.61
N GLU A 94 7.00 -17.75 5.54
CA GLU A 94 8.06 -16.85 5.99
C GLU A 94 9.04 -16.62 4.82
N ILE A 95 9.41 -15.37 4.60
CA ILE A 95 10.32 -14.94 3.54
C ILE A 95 11.49 -14.25 4.22
N ALA A 96 12.68 -14.83 4.10
CA ALA A 96 13.92 -14.27 4.62
C ALA A 96 14.79 -13.71 3.50
N GLY A 97 15.50 -12.61 3.74
CA GLY A 97 16.50 -12.10 2.80
C GLY A 97 16.81 -10.61 2.93
N ARG A 98 17.58 -10.11 1.94
CA ARG A 98 17.75 -8.68 1.70
C ARG A 98 16.57 -8.21 0.86
N GLY A 99 15.79 -7.26 1.39
CA GLY A 99 14.49 -6.95 0.82
C GLY A 99 13.43 -7.74 1.57
N PRO A 100 12.68 -7.04 2.40
CA PRO A 100 11.47 -6.51 1.82
C PRO A 100 11.34 -5.01 2.10
N VAL A 101 11.49 -4.22 1.03
CA VAL A 101 10.76 -2.96 0.96
C VAL A 101 9.31 -3.37 0.80
N ALA A 102 8.52 -3.15 1.85
CA ALA A 102 7.13 -3.54 1.88
C ALA A 102 6.25 -2.29 1.94
N ILE A 103 5.21 -2.28 1.12
CA ILE A 103 4.06 -1.41 1.34
C ILE A 103 2.95 -2.29 1.88
N VAL A 104 2.34 -1.87 2.98
CA VAL A 104 1.19 -2.51 3.59
C VAL A 104 0.01 -1.55 3.48
N GLY A 105 -0.94 -1.84 2.60
CA GLY A 105 -2.11 -1.01 2.33
C GLY A 105 -3.36 -1.55 3.00
N ASN A 106 -4.11 -0.65 3.64
CA ASN A 106 -5.55 -0.81 3.92
C ASN A 106 -6.37 -0.07 2.85
N GLY A 107 -5.87 1.08 2.38
CA GLY A 107 -6.31 1.75 1.16
C GLY A 107 -5.41 1.42 -0.04
N ARG A 108 -5.87 1.82 -1.22
CA ARG A 108 -5.24 1.42 -2.51
C ARG A 108 -4.00 2.24 -2.89
N GLN A 109 -3.91 3.49 -2.45
CA GLN A 109 -2.96 4.44 -3.01
C GLN A 109 -2.30 5.31 -1.96
N THR A 110 -1.06 5.74 -2.22
CA THR A 110 -0.29 6.64 -1.34
C THR A 110 0.69 7.47 -2.17
N GLY A 111 1.18 8.57 -1.60
CA GLY A 111 2.22 9.39 -2.23
C GLY A 111 1.71 10.19 -3.43
N GLY A 112 0.45 10.63 -3.42
CA GLY A 112 -0.14 11.41 -4.52
C GLY A 112 -0.75 10.55 -5.63
N GLY A 113 -1.50 9.51 -5.25
CA GLY A 113 -2.27 8.67 -6.16
C GLY A 113 -1.54 7.45 -6.72
N VAL A 114 -0.35 7.10 -6.20
CA VAL A 114 0.35 5.88 -6.63
C VAL A 114 -0.39 4.65 -6.08
N GLN A 115 -0.91 3.83 -6.98
CA GLN A 115 -1.69 2.62 -6.67
C GLN A 115 -0.76 1.49 -6.21
N VAL A 116 -0.52 1.42 -4.91
CA VAL A 116 0.42 0.48 -4.25
C VAL A 116 -0.24 -0.83 -3.84
N ALA A 117 -1.56 -0.80 -3.64
CA ALA A 117 -2.36 -1.90 -3.14
C ALA A 117 -3.66 -2.02 -3.95
N PRO A 118 -3.59 -2.27 -5.26
CA PRO A 118 -4.73 -2.13 -6.18
C PRO A 118 -5.92 -3.06 -5.88
N ARG A 119 -5.73 -4.13 -5.11
CA ARG A 119 -6.81 -5.07 -4.70
C ARG A 119 -7.42 -4.73 -3.33
N ALA A 120 -6.92 -3.71 -2.63
CA ALA A 120 -7.38 -3.38 -1.28
C ALA A 120 -8.86 -3.01 -1.23
N HIS A 121 -9.52 -3.50 -0.18
CA HIS A 121 -10.82 -3.05 0.29
C HIS A 121 -10.73 -2.72 1.77
N ILE A 122 -11.50 -1.74 2.22
CA ILE A 122 -11.44 -1.24 3.61
C ILE A 122 -12.45 -1.93 4.53
N ASP A 123 -12.97 -3.10 4.15
CA ASP A 123 -14.06 -3.81 4.82
C ASP A 123 -13.99 -5.34 4.67
N ASP A 124 -12.88 -5.89 4.17
CA ASP A 124 -12.70 -7.32 3.90
C ASP A 124 -11.87 -8.06 4.97
N GLY A 125 -11.36 -7.35 5.96
CA GLY A 125 -10.53 -7.86 7.04
C GLY A 125 -9.10 -8.18 6.63
N LEU A 126 -8.64 -7.67 5.48
CA LEU A 126 -7.31 -7.95 4.93
C LEU A 126 -6.47 -6.67 4.79
N LEU A 127 -5.17 -6.86 4.75
CA LEU A 127 -4.17 -5.89 4.31
C LEU A 127 -3.54 -6.39 3.02
N ASP A 128 -3.21 -5.46 2.15
CA ASP A 128 -2.54 -5.71 0.90
C ASP A 128 -1.04 -5.43 1.07
N VAL A 129 -0.21 -6.45 0.90
CA VAL A 129 1.24 -6.40 1.10
C VAL A 129 1.94 -6.50 -0.24
N LEU A 130 2.59 -5.42 -0.68
CA LEU A 130 3.45 -5.39 -1.85
C LEU A 130 4.91 -5.42 -1.40
N VAL A 131 5.66 -6.44 -1.80
CA VAL A 131 7.10 -6.51 -1.59
C VAL A 131 7.85 -6.26 -2.88
N VAL A 132 8.85 -5.40 -2.79
CA VAL A 132 9.80 -5.12 -3.86
C VAL A 132 11.18 -5.58 -3.43
N ARG A 133 11.78 -6.45 -4.25
CA ARG A 133 13.17 -6.90 -4.15
C ARG A 133 14.05 -6.11 -5.12
N GLU A 134 15.35 -6.37 -5.09
CA GLU A 134 16.29 -5.71 -5.98
C GLU A 134 15.95 -6.01 -7.44
N ILE A 135 15.69 -4.96 -8.23
CA ILE A 135 15.33 -5.07 -9.64
C ILE A 135 16.53 -4.62 -10.48
N PRO A 136 17.31 -5.54 -11.05
CA PRO A 136 18.41 -5.14 -11.90
C PRO A 136 17.88 -4.66 -13.27
N ALA A 137 18.63 -3.81 -13.97
CA ALA A 137 18.14 -3.09 -15.15
C ALA A 137 17.61 -4.00 -16.29
N MET A 138 18.16 -5.21 -16.43
CA MET A 138 17.72 -6.19 -17.43
C MET A 138 16.42 -6.92 -17.04
N ALA A 139 16.03 -6.87 -15.76
CA ALA A 139 14.80 -7.49 -15.26
C ALA A 139 13.61 -6.53 -15.21
N LEU A 140 13.75 -5.27 -15.64
CA LEU A 140 12.70 -4.26 -15.56
C LEU A 140 11.38 -4.71 -16.22
N LEU A 141 11.46 -5.41 -17.36
CA LEU A 141 10.27 -5.92 -18.04
C LEU A 141 9.62 -7.09 -17.28
N ALA A 142 10.40 -7.94 -16.63
CA ALA A 142 9.89 -9.04 -15.81
C ALA A 142 9.18 -8.49 -14.57
N ALA A 143 9.82 -7.59 -13.82
CA ALA A 143 9.21 -6.94 -12.67
C ALA A 143 7.93 -6.17 -13.04
N ALA A 144 7.94 -5.48 -14.19
CA ALA A 144 6.75 -4.80 -14.70
C ALA A 144 5.57 -5.76 -14.97
N ARG A 145 5.84 -6.98 -15.45
CA ARG A 145 4.80 -8.02 -15.62
C ARG A 145 4.31 -8.55 -14.28
N GLU A 146 5.23 -8.87 -13.37
CA GLU A 146 4.89 -9.31 -12.01
C GLU A 146 4.01 -8.30 -11.28
N LEU A 147 4.25 -7.00 -11.49
CA LEU A 147 3.42 -5.95 -10.92
C LEU A 147 2.00 -5.90 -11.50
N GLN A 148 1.80 -6.33 -12.75
CA GLN A 148 0.45 -6.47 -13.31
C GLN A 148 -0.24 -7.74 -12.82
N GLU A 149 0.51 -8.82 -12.69
CA GLU A 149 0.01 -10.12 -12.25
C GLU A 149 -0.37 -10.11 -10.75
N LEU A 150 0.38 -9.35 -9.95
CA LEU A 150 0.24 -9.26 -8.49
C LEU A 150 0.21 -10.67 -7.88
N SER A 151 1.23 -11.45 -8.24
CA SER A 151 1.43 -12.83 -7.79
C SER A 151 2.20 -12.87 -6.47
N PRO A 152 1.90 -13.81 -5.56
CA PRO A 152 2.70 -14.03 -4.37
C PRO A 152 4.11 -14.57 -4.66
N ASP A 153 4.32 -15.15 -5.85
CA ASP A 153 5.53 -15.92 -6.20
C ASP A 153 6.44 -15.20 -7.20
N GLY A 154 6.26 -13.88 -7.39
CA GLY A 154 7.12 -13.10 -8.27
C GLY A 154 8.56 -12.99 -7.74
N GLU A 155 9.52 -13.00 -8.67
CA GLU A 155 10.95 -12.96 -8.40
C GLU A 155 11.36 -11.58 -7.86
N TYR A 156 10.84 -10.50 -8.45
CA TYR A 156 11.19 -9.12 -8.11
C TYR A 156 10.10 -8.44 -7.31
N ILE A 157 8.83 -8.68 -7.68
CA ILE A 157 7.66 -8.09 -7.05
C ILE A 157 6.71 -9.20 -6.62
N SER A 158 6.34 -9.20 -5.35
CA SER A 158 5.36 -10.12 -4.81
C SER A 158 4.21 -9.37 -4.14
N TYR A 159 3.01 -9.95 -4.20
CA TYR A 159 1.80 -9.35 -3.65
C TYR A 159 0.95 -10.36 -2.88
N TRP A 160 0.41 -9.94 -1.73
CA TRP A 160 -0.50 -10.74 -0.91
C TRP A 160 -1.66 -9.91 -0.40
N GLN A 161 -2.81 -10.55 -0.19
CA GLN A 161 -3.86 -10.06 0.70
C GLN A 161 -3.87 -10.97 1.93
N THR A 162 -3.73 -10.40 3.12
CA THR A 162 -3.54 -11.16 4.36
C THR A 162 -4.11 -10.42 5.56
N PRO A 163 -4.70 -11.11 6.56
CA PRO A 163 -5.19 -10.45 7.76
C PRO A 163 -4.07 -9.83 8.61
N TRP A 164 -2.83 -10.34 8.48
CA TRP A 164 -1.67 -9.78 9.17
C TRP A 164 -0.36 -10.10 8.45
N ALA A 165 0.65 -9.27 8.72
CA ALA A 165 2.02 -9.48 8.30
C ALA A 165 2.97 -9.00 9.40
N GLU A 166 4.10 -9.67 9.60
CA GLU A 166 5.12 -9.24 10.56
C GLU A 166 6.46 -9.06 9.86
N VAL A 167 7.07 -7.89 10.04
CA VAL A 167 8.40 -7.57 9.51
C VAL A 167 9.37 -7.51 10.68
N ARG A 168 10.46 -8.27 10.57
CA ARG A 168 11.58 -8.27 11.53
C ARG A 168 12.87 -7.95 10.80
N THR A 169 13.64 -7.00 11.33
CA THR A 169 14.94 -6.58 10.78
C THR A 169 15.99 -6.58 11.88
N GLU A 170 17.26 -6.67 11.48
CA GLU A 170 18.39 -6.65 12.43
C GLU A 170 18.50 -5.30 13.16
N GLU A 171 18.21 -4.21 12.45
CA GLU A 171 18.23 -2.85 12.98
C GLU A 171 16.84 -2.21 12.91
N ALA A 172 16.61 -1.15 13.69
CA ALA A 172 15.39 -0.37 13.58
C ALA A 172 15.39 0.44 12.29
N ILE A 173 14.46 0.16 11.38
CA ILE A 173 14.36 0.79 10.06
C ILE A 173 13.24 1.83 10.02
N PRO A 174 13.34 2.86 9.15
CA PRO A 174 12.29 3.85 8.99
C PRO A 174 11.03 3.20 8.39
N VAL A 175 9.90 3.53 9.00
CA VAL A 175 8.55 3.17 8.57
C VAL A 175 7.73 4.45 8.56
N ASN A 176 6.91 4.63 7.54
CA ASN A 176 5.96 5.73 7.47
C ASN A 176 4.54 5.16 7.63
N LEU A 177 3.73 5.73 8.52
CA LEU A 177 2.33 5.37 8.73
C LEU A 177 1.47 6.60 8.35
N ASP A 178 0.80 6.58 7.20
CA ASP A 178 -0.02 7.70 6.70
C ASP A 178 0.66 9.09 6.69
N GLY A 179 1.99 9.14 6.54
CA GLY A 179 2.77 10.38 6.59
C GLY A 179 3.50 10.62 7.92
N GLU A 180 3.21 9.83 8.96
CA GLU A 180 3.90 9.90 10.25
C GLU A 180 5.13 8.97 10.29
N PRO A 181 6.36 9.52 10.41
CA PRO A 181 7.58 8.71 10.47
C PRO A 181 7.76 8.05 11.83
N VAL A 182 8.07 6.76 11.81
CA VAL A 182 8.38 5.92 12.97
C VAL A 182 9.55 4.99 12.65
N ARG A 183 10.07 4.28 13.65
CA ARG A 183 11.12 3.27 13.45
C ARG A 183 10.78 1.99 14.18
N PHE A 184 11.00 0.85 13.52
CA PHE A 184 10.80 -0.47 14.09
C PHE A 184 11.91 -1.41 13.67
N SER A 185 12.39 -2.25 14.58
CA SER A 185 13.14 -3.47 14.26
C SER A 185 12.23 -4.70 14.19
N SER A 186 11.03 -4.60 14.77
CA SER A 186 9.97 -5.59 14.68
C SER A 186 8.63 -4.88 14.67
N VAL A 187 7.81 -5.15 13.66
CA VAL A 187 6.49 -4.58 13.50
C VAL A 187 5.53 -5.63 12.99
N ARG A 188 4.42 -5.80 13.72
CA ARG A 188 3.28 -6.59 13.28
C ARG A 188 2.21 -5.64 12.77
N TYR A 189 1.83 -5.83 11.52
CA TYR A 189 0.71 -5.20 10.84
C TYR A 189 -0.50 -6.11 10.91
N GLU A 190 -1.64 -5.59 11.34
CA GLU A 190 -2.89 -6.34 11.47
C GLU A 190 -4.03 -5.50 10.88
N ALA A 191 -4.86 -6.13 10.04
CA ALA A 191 -6.18 -5.58 9.75
C ALA A 191 -7.04 -5.74 11.00
N VAL A 192 -7.63 -4.64 11.46
CA VAL A 192 -8.59 -4.65 12.55
C VAL A 192 -9.96 -4.42 11.96
N PRO A 193 -10.79 -5.47 11.82
CA PRO A 193 -12.06 -5.35 11.13
C PRO A 193 -13.01 -4.39 11.83
N ARG A 194 -13.73 -3.58 11.05
CA ARG A 194 -14.84 -2.73 11.50
C ARG A 194 -14.48 -1.83 12.69
N ALA A 195 -13.24 -1.33 12.72
CA ALA A 195 -12.69 -0.57 13.83
C ALA A 195 -13.36 0.80 14.03
N ILE A 196 -13.79 1.44 12.94
CA ILE A 196 -14.51 2.73 12.97
C ILE A 196 -15.67 2.76 11.99
N ARG A 197 -16.55 3.76 12.12
CA ARG A 197 -17.56 4.07 11.09
C ARG A 197 -17.11 5.28 10.27
N LEU A 198 -17.12 5.15 8.95
CA LEU A 198 -16.71 6.19 8.00
C LEU A 198 -17.85 6.47 7.02
N ILE A 199 -18.12 7.76 6.78
CA ILE A 199 -19.06 8.18 5.73
C ILE A 199 -18.34 8.15 4.38
N VAL A 200 -18.89 7.42 3.42
CA VAL A 200 -18.34 7.28 2.06
C VAL A 200 -19.45 7.40 1.01
N PRO A 201 -19.12 7.74 -0.24
CA PRO A 201 -20.08 7.77 -1.35
C PRO A 201 -20.73 6.38 -1.58
N PRO A 202 -21.93 6.31 -2.20
CA PRO A 202 -22.64 5.04 -2.41
C PRO A 202 -21.87 4.05 -3.30
N ASN A 203 -21.00 4.57 -4.18
CA ASN A 203 -20.16 3.78 -5.06
C ASN A 203 -18.68 3.82 -4.65
N CYS A 204 -18.40 3.91 -3.34
CA CYS A 204 -17.04 3.90 -2.80
C CYS A 204 -16.23 2.73 -3.40
N PRO A 205 -15.16 2.99 -4.18
CA PRO A 205 -14.41 1.93 -4.87
C PRO A 205 -13.68 0.98 -3.92
N LEU A 206 -13.44 1.42 -2.68
CA LEU A 206 -12.73 0.69 -1.63
C LEU A 206 -13.65 -0.23 -0.82
N LEU A 207 -14.97 -0.14 -0.96
CA LEU A 207 -15.86 -1.12 -0.33
C LEU A 207 -15.92 -2.38 -1.18
N SER A 208 -15.80 -3.53 -0.54
CA SER A 208 -16.01 -4.83 -1.15
C SER A 208 -17.42 -4.94 -1.71
N ALA A 209 -17.59 -5.76 -2.75
CA ALA A 209 -18.90 -5.96 -3.39
C ALA A 209 -19.98 -6.54 -2.44
N THR A 210 -19.57 -6.99 -1.25
CA THR A 210 -20.43 -7.61 -0.24
C THR A 210 -21.20 -6.58 0.62
N VAL A 211 -20.92 -5.27 0.48
CA VAL A 211 -21.53 -4.20 1.29
C VAL A 211 -22.44 -3.26 0.46
N LYS A 212 -22.77 -3.60 -0.79
CA LYS A 212 -23.76 -2.86 -1.60
C LYS A 212 -25.21 -3.23 -1.28
#